data_AF-A0A2U1AQ63-F1
#
_entry.id   AF-A0A2U1AQ63-F1
#
_cell.length_a   1.000
_cell.length_b   1.000
_cell.length_c   1.000
_cell.angle_alpha   90.00
_cell.angle_beta   90.00
_cell.angle_gamma   90.00
#
_symmetry.space_group_name_H-M   'P 1'
#
loop_
_entity.id
_entity.type
_entity.pdbx_description
1 polymer ?
#
loop_
_entity_poly.entity_id
_entity_poly.type
_entity_poly.pdbx_seq_one_letter_code
_entity_poly.pdbx_strand_id
1 'polypeptide(L)'
;MLKKSMILIAALAGLALAAAPREPETTVTEAPAPSETAEQTPETKNDETIICLPPATGIFFPVIINGQNGDAGLILSGRPAESEPSFRGGLIFSLLGEEYEHCDIYGIHIGWFGNTRNQTGLQIAMVNQAPEGTATGQIGILASGSLATRGLQTGGLVAACTDMAGIQVAGMGAMTRQLRGVQVSGLAALTAEGSGLQIAPFNVSGMVLKESELKEAEISPETDGVLTQIGLENLAGKECAFQIGLINQKAGKGFQIGLLNYSQNSPIPYLPLINW
;
A
#
# COMPACT_ATOMS: atom_id res chain seq x y z
N MET A 1 5.31 -1.39 -21.18
CA MET A 1 5.95 -0.26 -20.48
C MET A 1 4.98 0.76 -19.84
N LEU A 2 3.66 0.52 -19.79
CA LEU A 2 2.67 1.46 -19.21
C LEU A 2 2.15 1.13 -17.80
N LYS A 3 2.66 0.07 -17.15
CA LYS A 3 2.12 -0.43 -15.85
C LYS A 3 2.87 0.10 -14.61
N LYS A 4 4.08 0.66 -14.78
CA LYS A 4 4.94 1.14 -13.67
C LYS A 4 4.55 2.53 -13.11
N SER A 5 3.51 3.18 -13.65
CA SER A 5 3.12 4.56 -13.27
C SER A 5 2.05 4.64 -12.15
N MET A 6 1.29 3.58 -11.88
CA MET A 6 0.07 3.70 -11.07
C MET A 6 0.31 3.80 -9.56
N ILE A 7 1.41 3.25 -9.03
CA ILE A 7 1.71 3.32 -7.58
C ILE A 7 2.35 4.67 -7.22
N LEU A 8 3.05 5.32 -8.16
CA LEU A 8 3.56 6.67 -7.98
C LEU A 8 2.41 7.71 -7.97
N ILE A 9 1.33 7.45 -8.71
CA ILE A 9 0.14 8.31 -8.74
C ILE A 9 -0.70 8.17 -7.46
N ALA A 10 -0.83 6.99 -6.86
CA ALA A 10 -1.57 6.87 -5.58
C ALA A 10 -0.87 7.66 -4.43
N ALA A 11 0.46 7.69 -4.42
CA ALA A 11 1.25 8.48 -3.47
C ALA A 11 1.20 10.00 -3.76
N LEU A 12 1.01 10.42 -5.01
CA LEU A 12 0.83 11.84 -5.39
C LEU A 12 -0.63 12.31 -5.34
N ALA A 13 -1.61 11.42 -5.55
CA ALA A 13 -3.03 11.75 -5.57
C ALA A 13 -3.57 12.12 -4.19
N GLY A 14 -2.97 11.58 -3.11
CA GLY A 14 -3.24 12.03 -1.76
C GLY A 14 -2.73 13.44 -1.43
N LEU A 15 -1.91 14.05 -2.30
CA LEU A 15 -1.43 15.43 -2.16
C LEU A 15 -2.31 16.45 -2.93
N ALA A 16 -3.27 15.97 -3.74
CA ALA A 16 -4.11 16.81 -4.61
C ALA A 16 -5.58 16.93 -4.13
N LEU A 17 -5.91 16.50 -2.90
CA LEU A 17 -7.29 16.55 -2.39
C LEU A 17 -7.65 17.84 -1.62
N ALA A 18 -6.94 18.94 -1.89
CA ALA A 18 -7.38 20.27 -1.49
C ALA A 18 -7.27 21.21 -2.69
N ALA A 19 -8.44 21.70 -3.14
CA ALA A 19 -8.67 22.71 -4.18
C ALA A 19 -8.67 22.25 -5.65
N ALA A 20 -9.87 22.02 -6.21
CA ALA A 20 -10.40 22.80 -7.33
C ALA A 20 -11.75 22.25 -7.84
N PRO A 21 -12.66 23.11 -8.37
CA PRO A 21 -14.03 22.76 -8.75
C PRO A 21 -14.13 22.08 -10.12
N ARG A 22 -15.23 21.34 -10.31
CA ARG A 22 -15.62 20.62 -11.54
C ARG A 22 -16.14 21.56 -12.63
N GLU A 23 -15.75 21.34 -13.89
CA GLU A 23 -16.49 21.73 -15.11
C GLU A 23 -16.21 20.74 -16.28
N PRO A 24 -17.07 20.69 -17.34
CA PRO A 24 -17.48 19.43 -17.98
C PRO A 24 -16.73 19.06 -19.28
N GLU A 25 -16.73 17.76 -19.59
CA GLU A 25 -16.12 17.14 -20.77
C GLU A 25 -16.78 17.55 -22.10
N THR A 26 -15.97 17.94 -23.09
CA THR A 26 -16.36 17.99 -24.50
C THR A 26 -15.76 16.79 -25.23
N THR A 27 -16.64 15.94 -25.76
CA THR A 27 -16.34 14.82 -26.67
C THR A 27 -15.72 15.31 -27.99
N VAL A 28 -14.60 14.70 -28.40
CA VAL A 28 -14.12 14.76 -29.78
C VAL A 28 -14.04 13.33 -30.34
N THR A 29 -14.71 13.15 -31.47
CA THR A 29 -14.85 11.90 -32.24
C THR A 29 -13.61 11.67 -33.10
N GLU A 30 -12.94 10.52 -32.98
CA GLU A 30 -11.87 10.09 -33.90
C GLU A 30 -12.40 9.16 -35.01
N ALA A 31 -11.85 9.34 -36.22
CA ALA A 31 -12.17 8.61 -37.46
C ALA A 31 -11.32 7.33 -37.61
N PRO A 32 -11.74 6.34 -38.44
CA PRO A 32 -11.10 5.01 -38.46
C PRO A 32 -9.83 4.97 -39.33
N ALA A 33 -8.83 4.20 -38.87
CA ALA A 33 -7.58 3.91 -39.59
C ALA A 33 -7.74 2.76 -40.62
N PRO A 34 -6.96 2.74 -41.71
CA PRO A 34 -7.07 1.72 -42.75
C PRO A 34 -6.32 0.42 -42.41
N SER A 35 -6.82 -0.67 -42.99
CA SER A 35 -6.36 -2.05 -42.90
C SER A 35 -5.08 -2.32 -43.68
N GLU A 36 -4.08 -2.95 -43.06
CA GLU A 36 -3.01 -3.67 -43.76
C GLU A 36 -2.86 -5.10 -43.20
N THR A 37 -2.89 -6.04 -44.13
CA THR A 37 -2.74 -7.49 -43.96
C THR A 37 -1.28 -7.81 -43.65
N ALA A 38 -0.99 -8.42 -42.49
CA ALA A 38 0.33 -8.93 -42.15
C ALA A 38 0.30 -10.46 -42.08
N GLU A 39 1.10 -11.10 -42.93
CA GLU A 39 1.39 -12.54 -42.92
C GLU A 39 1.94 -12.98 -41.56
N GLN A 40 1.31 -13.99 -40.95
CA GLN A 40 1.85 -14.67 -39.77
C GLN A 40 2.98 -15.61 -40.19
N THR A 41 4.21 -15.23 -39.88
CA THR A 41 5.37 -16.14 -39.86
C THR A 41 5.55 -16.61 -38.41
N PRO A 42 5.69 -17.92 -38.13
CA PRO A 42 5.75 -18.41 -36.76
C PRO A 42 7.09 -18.02 -36.13
N GLU A 43 7.06 -17.14 -35.13
CA GLU A 43 8.25 -16.77 -34.37
C GLU A 43 8.74 -17.98 -33.56
N THR A 44 9.86 -18.53 -34.02
CA THR A 44 10.73 -19.45 -33.29
C THR A 44 11.09 -18.85 -31.94
N LYS A 45 10.75 -19.58 -30.88
CA LYS A 45 11.17 -19.33 -29.50
C LYS A 45 12.69 -19.42 -29.43
N ASN A 46 13.37 -18.28 -29.58
CA ASN A 46 14.79 -18.17 -29.28
C ASN A 46 14.96 -18.25 -27.76
N ASP A 47 15.59 -19.32 -27.28
CA ASP A 47 16.21 -19.39 -25.96
C ASP A 47 17.38 -18.41 -25.93
N GLU A 48 17.09 -17.11 -25.85
CA GLU A 48 18.11 -16.12 -25.56
C GLU A 48 18.56 -16.31 -24.12
N THR A 49 19.84 -16.63 -23.95
CA THR A 49 20.49 -16.61 -22.64
C THR A 49 20.55 -15.15 -22.18
N ILE A 50 19.51 -14.70 -21.48
CA ILE A 50 19.49 -13.37 -20.85
C ILE A 50 20.52 -13.40 -19.72
N ILE A 51 21.64 -12.72 -19.90
CA ILE A 51 22.58 -12.45 -18.81
C ILE A 51 21.87 -11.47 -17.86
N CYS A 52 21.22 -12.00 -16.83
CA CYS A 52 20.65 -11.20 -15.75
C CYS A 52 21.77 -10.76 -14.79
N LEU A 53 22.27 -9.54 -14.99
CA LEU A 53 22.97 -8.74 -13.99
C LEU A 53 22.14 -7.46 -13.78
N PRO A 54 21.96 -7.03 -12.53
CA PRO A 54 23.06 -6.70 -11.62
C PRO A 54 23.40 -7.82 -10.61
N PRO A 55 24.57 -7.76 -9.95
CA PRO A 55 24.96 -8.78 -9.01
C PRO A 55 24.19 -8.64 -7.70
N ALA A 56 23.23 -9.54 -7.44
CA ALA A 56 22.69 -9.66 -6.09
C ALA A 56 23.70 -10.30 -5.16
N THR A 57 23.84 -9.75 -3.96
CA THR A 57 24.56 -10.44 -2.87
C THR A 57 23.56 -10.91 -1.84
N GLY A 58 23.62 -12.19 -1.50
CA GLY A 58 22.71 -12.78 -0.53
C GLY A 58 23.42 -13.86 0.27
N ILE A 59 23.27 -13.80 1.60
CA ILE A 59 23.76 -14.84 2.51
C ILE A 59 22.55 -15.53 3.09
N PHE A 60 22.46 -16.85 2.89
CA PHE A 60 21.34 -17.67 3.32
C PHE A 60 21.79 -18.64 4.40
N PHE A 61 20.92 -18.83 5.38
CA PHE A 61 21.15 -19.71 6.51
C PHE A 61 20.05 -20.77 6.55
N PRO A 62 20.32 -21.97 7.05
CA PRO A 62 19.33 -23.01 7.11
C PRO A 62 18.33 -22.70 8.22
N VAL A 63 17.17 -22.14 7.86
CA VAL A 63 16.10 -21.79 8.79
C VAL A 63 14.83 -22.52 8.39
N ILE A 64 14.10 -23.02 9.39
CA ILE A 64 12.79 -23.63 9.18
C ILE A 64 11.74 -22.52 9.20
N ILE A 65 11.09 -22.28 8.06
CA ILE A 65 10.00 -21.31 7.94
C ILE A 65 8.77 -22.05 7.42
N ASN A 66 7.66 -21.95 8.14
CA ASN A 66 6.40 -22.66 7.83
C ASN A 66 6.59 -24.18 7.64
N GLY A 67 7.48 -24.79 8.42
CA GLY A 67 7.75 -26.23 8.39
C GLY A 67 8.61 -26.72 7.21
N GLN A 68 9.10 -25.81 6.36
CA GLN A 68 10.02 -26.12 5.26
C GLN A 68 11.45 -25.74 5.66
N ASN A 69 12.42 -26.62 5.40
CA ASN A 69 13.83 -26.34 5.65
C ASN A 69 14.40 -25.39 4.59
N GLY A 70 15.09 -24.35 5.04
CA GLY A 70 15.94 -23.54 4.20
C GLY A 70 17.32 -24.14 4.01
N ASP A 71 17.92 -23.91 2.86
CA ASP A 71 19.30 -24.25 2.56
C ASP A 71 20.24 -23.08 2.91
N ALA A 72 21.45 -23.43 3.34
CA ALA A 72 22.54 -22.45 3.49
C ALA A 72 23.15 -22.15 2.11
N GLY A 73 23.48 -20.89 1.84
CA GLY A 73 24.01 -20.52 0.53
C GLY A 73 24.54 -19.11 0.44
N LEU A 74 25.26 -18.84 -0.65
CA LEU A 74 25.75 -17.52 -1.02
C LEU A 74 25.33 -17.25 -2.47
N ILE A 75 24.59 -16.17 -2.68
CA ILE A 75 24.32 -15.62 -4.00
C ILE A 75 25.26 -14.43 -4.18
N LEU A 76 26.03 -14.43 -5.27
CA LEU A 76 26.93 -13.33 -5.64
C LEU A 76 26.48 -12.63 -6.93
N SER A 77 25.55 -13.23 -7.66
CA SER A 77 24.94 -12.67 -8.85
C SER A 77 23.61 -13.36 -9.16
N GLY A 78 22.72 -12.67 -9.86
CA GLY A 78 21.41 -13.18 -10.26
C GLY A 78 20.36 -13.05 -9.16
N ARG A 79 19.32 -13.88 -9.21
CA ARG A 79 18.24 -13.93 -8.21
C ARG A 79 17.98 -15.39 -7.83
N PRO A 80 17.47 -15.69 -6.63
CA PRO A 80 16.98 -17.03 -6.33
C PRO A 80 15.99 -17.45 -7.43
N ALA A 81 16.20 -18.63 -8.04
CA ALA A 81 15.34 -19.11 -9.10
C ALA A 81 13.90 -19.28 -8.58
N GLU A 82 12.91 -18.81 -9.35
CA GLU A 82 11.49 -18.95 -9.00
C GLU A 82 11.09 -20.42 -8.77
N SER A 83 11.81 -21.37 -9.39
CA SER A 83 11.58 -22.80 -9.30
C SER A 83 12.30 -23.52 -8.16
N GLU A 84 13.22 -22.86 -7.43
CA GLU A 84 13.96 -23.46 -6.32
C GLU A 84 13.72 -22.67 -5.02
N PRO A 85 12.62 -22.95 -4.30
CA PRO A 85 12.29 -22.31 -3.02
C PRO A 85 13.15 -22.85 -1.85
N SER A 86 14.40 -23.23 -2.13
CA SER A 86 15.35 -23.80 -1.18
C SER A 86 15.87 -22.75 -0.21
N PHE A 87 16.02 -21.49 -0.63
CA PHE A 87 16.55 -20.44 0.23
C PHE A 87 15.46 -19.82 1.11
N ARG A 88 15.45 -20.20 2.40
CA ARG A 88 14.52 -19.67 3.41
C ARG A 88 15.32 -19.12 4.59
N GLY A 89 15.28 -17.80 4.76
CA GLY A 89 16.04 -17.11 5.79
C GLY A 89 17.41 -16.66 5.26
N GLY A 90 17.70 -15.37 5.42
CA GLY A 90 18.94 -14.80 4.94
C GLY A 90 18.97 -13.28 5.01
N LEU A 91 20.11 -12.74 4.58
CA LEU A 91 20.33 -11.33 4.29
C LEU A 91 20.46 -11.19 2.78
N ILE A 92 19.57 -10.41 2.16
CA ILE A 92 19.59 -10.13 0.72
C ILE A 92 19.87 -8.66 0.51
N PHE A 93 20.78 -8.35 -0.40
CA PHE A 93 21.17 -7.00 -0.79
C PHE A 93 20.75 -6.74 -2.24
N SER A 94 19.95 -5.69 -2.45
CA SER A 94 19.48 -5.19 -3.75
C SER A 94 19.95 -3.75 -3.98
N LEU A 95 21.27 -3.59 -4.10
CA LEU A 95 21.94 -2.28 -4.13
C LEU A 95 22.22 -1.78 -5.55
N LEU A 96 21.99 -2.60 -6.56
CA LEU A 96 22.46 -2.39 -7.93
C LEU A 96 21.33 -2.40 -8.96
N GLY A 97 20.08 -2.35 -8.53
CA GLY A 97 18.90 -2.27 -9.40
C GLY A 97 18.29 -3.63 -9.74
N GLU A 98 18.49 -4.61 -8.86
CA GLU A 98 17.96 -5.96 -8.98
C GLU A 98 16.44 -5.96 -8.90
N GLU A 99 15.77 -6.81 -9.70
CA GLU A 99 14.31 -6.89 -9.77
C GLU A 99 13.82 -8.20 -9.16
N TYR A 100 13.16 -8.10 -7.99
CA TYR A 100 12.62 -9.25 -7.24
C TYR A 100 11.09 -9.29 -7.24
N GLU A 101 10.42 -8.53 -8.10
CA GLU A 101 8.95 -8.42 -8.18
C GLU A 101 8.20 -9.76 -8.20
N HIS A 102 8.83 -10.81 -8.73
CA HIS A 102 8.26 -12.16 -8.82
C HIS A 102 8.82 -13.16 -7.79
N CYS A 103 9.69 -12.70 -6.89
CA CYS A 103 10.37 -13.53 -5.91
C CYS A 103 9.73 -13.39 -4.52
N ASP A 104 9.59 -14.53 -3.84
CA ASP A 104 9.27 -14.59 -2.42
C ASP A 104 10.57 -14.51 -1.61
N ILE A 105 10.69 -13.49 -0.78
CA ILE A 105 11.87 -13.24 0.03
C ILE A 105 11.60 -13.61 1.48
N TYR A 106 12.47 -14.43 2.04
CA TYR A 106 12.43 -14.87 3.43
C TYR A 106 13.67 -14.37 4.18
N GLY A 107 13.49 -13.42 5.10
CA GLY A 107 14.56 -12.85 5.92
C GLY A 107 14.62 -11.33 5.84
N ILE A 108 15.84 -10.80 5.87
CA ILE A 108 16.10 -9.36 5.80
C ILE A 108 16.52 -9.00 4.38
N HIS A 109 15.80 -8.06 3.77
CA HIS A 109 16.08 -7.54 2.43
C HIS A 109 16.46 -6.07 2.54
N ILE A 110 17.66 -5.70 2.08
CA ILE A 110 18.20 -4.35 2.13
C ILE A 110 18.46 -3.87 0.71
N GLY A 111 17.89 -2.74 0.31
CA GLY A 111 17.96 -2.31 -1.08
C GLY A 111 17.79 -0.82 -1.34
N TRP A 112 18.05 -0.40 -2.57
CA TRP A 112 17.60 0.92 -3.02
C TRP A 112 16.13 0.82 -3.41
N PHE A 113 15.82 -0.21 -4.20
CA PHE A 113 14.47 -0.58 -4.60
C PHE A 113 14.15 -1.97 -4.07
N GLY A 114 13.38 -2.02 -2.99
CA GLY A 114 12.88 -3.27 -2.45
C GLY A 114 11.59 -3.66 -3.16
N ASN A 115 11.66 -4.19 -4.39
CA ASN A 115 10.50 -4.85 -4.97
C ASN A 115 10.46 -6.32 -4.57
N THR A 116 9.29 -6.91 -4.41
CA THR A 116 9.14 -8.34 -4.10
C THR A 116 7.73 -8.78 -4.45
N ARG A 117 7.51 -10.08 -4.64
CA ARG A 117 6.15 -10.62 -4.62
C ARG A 117 5.65 -10.67 -3.18
N ASN A 118 6.37 -11.40 -2.33
CA ASN A 118 6.08 -11.53 -0.91
C ASN A 118 7.35 -11.35 -0.08
N GLN A 119 7.27 -10.54 0.98
CA GLN A 119 8.31 -10.45 2.01
C GLN A 119 7.83 -11.11 3.29
N THR A 120 8.50 -12.20 3.68
CA THR A 120 8.43 -12.76 5.03
C THR A 120 9.69 -12.40 5.79
N GLY A 121 9.58 -11.49 6.74
CA GLY A 121 10.69 -10.90 7.49
C GLY A 121 10.67 -9.37 7.43
N LEU A 122 11.84 -8.76 7.16
CA LEU A 122 12.01 -7.32 7.17
C LEU A 122 12.57 -6.81 5.84
N GLN A 123 11.87 -5.87 5.23
CA GLN A 123 12.32 -5.14 4.05
C GLN A 123 12.79 -3.74 4.44
N ILE A 124 13.97 -3.34 4.00
CA ILE A 124 14.56 -2.03 4.26
C ILE A 124 15.05 -1.46 2.93
N ALA A 125 14.42 -0.39 2.45
CA ALA A 125 14.85 0.24 1.20
C ALA A 125 14.51 1.73 1.14
N MET A 126 15.00 2.42 0.10
CA MET A 126 14.49 3.76 -0.20
C MET A 126 13.01 3.71 -0.55
N VAL A 127 12.64 2.75 -1.42
CA VAL A 127 11.26 2.47 -1.79
C VAL A 127 11.01 0.97 -1.69
N ASN A 128 10.03 0.57 -0.89
CA ASN A 128 9.56 -0.81 -0.79
C ASN A 128 8.27 -1.00 -1.59
N GLN A 129 8.16 -2.12 -2.31
CA GLN A 129 7.01 -2.49 -3.15
C GLN A 129 6.73 -3.99 -3.08
N ALA A 130 5.49 -4.35 -2.75
CA ALA A 130 4.94 -5.69 -2.88
C ALA A 130 3.54 -5.61 -3.52
N PRO A 131 3.44 -5.19 -4.80
CA PRO A 131 2.18 -4.73 -5.39
C PRO A 131 1.11 -5.81 -5.50
N GLU A 132 1.51 -7.07 -5.63
CA GLU A 132 0.60 -8.21 -5.79
C GLU A 132 0.70 -9.21 -4.63
N GLY A 133 1.35 -8.83 -3.52
CA GLY A 133 1.55 -9.75 -2.41
C GLY A 133 1.75 -9.09 -1.06
N THR A 134 2.25 -9.89 -0.14
CA THR A 134 2.23 -9.57 1.29
C THR A 134 3.63 -9.24 1.79
N ALA A 135 3.73 -8.17 2.57
CA ALA A 135 4.92 -7.89 3.36
C ALA A 135 4.62 -7.99 4.86
N THR A 136 5.46 -8.64 5.64
CA THR A 136 5.31 -8.69 7.11
C THR A 136 5.92 -7.47 7.80
N GLY A 137 6.98 -6.90 7.22
CA GLY A 137 7.69 -5.75 7.77
C GLY A 137 8.36 -4.94 6.66
N GLN A 138 8.10 -3.65 6.61
CA GLN A 138 8.70 -2.73 5.64
C GLN A 138 9.16 -1.44 6.33
N ILE A 139 10.41 -1.07 6.08
CA ILE A 139 11.00 0.22 6.44
C ILE A 139 11.42 0.91 5.15
N GLY A 140 10.55 1.78 4.66
CA GLY A 140 10.80 2.60 3.47
C GLY A 140 11.31 3.98 3.89
N ILE A 141 12.50 4.38 3.43
CA ILE A 141 13.05 5.71 3.73
C ILE A 141 12.21 6.80 3.05
N LEU A 142 11.69 6.55 1.85
CA LEU A 142 10.78 7.47 1.15
C LEU A 142 9.37 6.91 1.12
N ALA A 143 9.21 5.66 0.65
CA ALA A 143 7.89 5.09 0.47
C ALA A 143 7.86 3.58 0.71
N SER A 144 6.70 3.10 1.16
CA SER A 144 6.38 1.67 1.18
C SER A 144 5.00 1.44 0.57
N GLY A 145 4.90 0.48 -0.34
CA GLY A 145 3.69 0.07 -1.04
C GLY A 145 3.50 -1.44 -0.99
N SER A 146 2.30 -1.93 -0.67
CA SER A 146 2.01 -3.37 -0.74
C SER A 146 0.54 -3.68 -0.96
N LEU A 147 0.22 -4.89 -1.43
CA LEU A 147 -1.17 -5.35 -1.44
C LEU A 147 -1.66 -5.56 -0.02
N ALA A 148 -0.90 -6.32 0.77
CA ALA A 148 -1.17 -6.54 2.17
C ALA A 148 0.08 -6.32 3.02
N THR A 149 -0.12 -5.75 4.21
CA THR A 149 0.91 -5.73 5.25
C THR A 149 0.40 -6.40 6.52
N ARG A 150 1.21 -7.30 7.08
CA ARG A 150 0.92 -8.05 8.31
C ARG A 150 2.01 -7.78 9.34
N GLY A 151 2.00 -6.60 9.96
CA GLY A 151 3.01 -6.19 10.93
C GLY A 151 3.28 -4.69 10.90
N LEU A 152 4.49 -4.29 10.52
CA LEU A 152 4.91 -2.88 10.52
C LEU A 152 5.17 -2.40 9.08
N GLN A 153 4.59 -1.27 8.70
CA GLN A 153 4.94 -0.56 7.48
C GLN A 153 5.32 0.87 7.80
N THR A 154 6.52 1.29 7.42
CA THR A 154 6.95 2.68 7.51
C THR A 154 7.28 3.26 6.15
N GLY A 155 6.97 4.54 5.94
CA GLY A 155 7.40 5.32 4.78
C GLY A 155 7.80 6.72 5.20
N GLY A 156 9.01 7.19 4.89
CA GLY A 156 9.41 8.54 5.30
C GLY A 156 8.52 9.65 4.73
N LEU A 157 7.91 9.45 3.55
CA LEU A 157 6.88 10.31 3.00
C LEU A 157 5.53 9.61 2.99
N VAL A 158 5.42 8.47 2.31
CA VAL A 158 4.15 7.78 2.08
C VAL A 158 4.22 6.31 2.42
N ALA A 159 3.20 5.80 3.12
CA ALA A 159 2.96 4.37 3.27
C ALA A 159 1.57 4.05 2.73
N ALA A 160 1.50 3.14 1.77
CA ALA A 160 0.25 2.76 1.11
C ALA A 160 0.09 1.24 1.10
N CYS A 161 -1.08 0.74 1.47
CA CYS A 161 -1.41 -0.65 1.21
C CYS A 161 -2.92 -0.89 1.05
N THR A 162 -3.31 -1.99 0.41
CA THR A 162 -4.74 -2.31 0.30
C THR A 162 -5.26 -2.86 1.62
N ASP A 163 -4.54 -3.78 2.26
CA ASP A 163 -4.95 -4.39 3.53
C ASP A 163 -3.84 -4.30 4.59
N MET A 164 -4.01 -3.40 5.56
CA MET A 164 -3.09 -3.24 6.69
C MET A 164 -3.62 -4.00 7.90
N ALA A 165 -2.86 -4.98 8.39
CA ALA A 165 -3.04 -5.52 9.73
C ALA A 165 -1.78 -5.26 10.57
N GLY A 166 -1.85 -4.31 11.49
CA GLY A 166 -0.72 -3.92 12.35
C GLY A 166 -0.55 -2.40 12.46
N ILE A 167 0.68 -1.91 12.26
CA ILE A 167 1.06 -0.51 12.46
C ILE A 167 1.56 0.07 11.13
N GLN A 168 0.95 1.17 10.70
CA GLN A 168 1.39 1.97 9.56
C GLN A 168 1.87 3.33 10.04
N VAL A 169 3.09 3.73 9.65
CA VAL A 169 3.66 5.04 9.98
C VAL A 169 4.14 5.72 8.71
N ALA A 170 3.69 6.94 8.46
CA ALA A 170 4.16 7.72 7.31
C ALA A 170 4.50 9.16 7.68
N GLY A 171 5.58 9.73 7.16
CA GLY A 171 5.91 11.13 7.45
C GLY A 171 4.88 12.14 6.91
N MET A 172 4.24 11.86 5.77
CA MET A 172 3.21 12.72 5.19
C MET A 172 1.85 12.02 5.03
N GLY A 173 1.82 10.86 4.37
CA GLY A 173 0.55 10.24 3.99
C GLY A 173 0.53 8.75 4.29
N ALA A 174 -0.39 8.33 5.15
CA ALA A 174 -0.68 6.92 5.37
C ALA A 174 -2.03 6.59 4.69
N MET A 175 -2.02 5.66 3.74
CA MET A 175 -3.17 5.33 2.92
C MET A 175 -3.46 3.84 3.00
N THR A 176 -4.69 3.49 3.34
CA THR A 176 -5.10 2.09 3.44
C THR A 176 -6.53 1.91 2.92
N ARG A 177 -6.81 0.83 2.19
CA ARG A 177 -8.22 0.50 1.91
C ARG A 177 -8.86 -0.11 3.15
N GLN A 178 -8.33 -1.23 3.65
CA GLN A 178 -8.78 -1.90 4.86
C GLN A 178 -7.76 -1.79 5.99
N LEU A 179 -8.07 -1.00 7.03
CA LEU A 179 -7.21 -0.86 8.20
C LEU A 179 -7.64 -1.81 9.32
N ARG A 180 -6.71 -2.57 9.89
CA ARG A 180 -6.87 -3.38 11.10
C ARG A 180 -5.70 -3.11 12.03
N GLY A 181 -5.74 -1.99 12.73
CA GLY A 181 -4.68 -1.60 13.65
C GLY A 181 -4.49 -0.10 13.81
N VAL A 182 -3.25 0.37 13.74
CA VAL A 182 -2.90 1.77 14.02
C VAL A 182 -2.26 2.41 12.80
N GLN A 183 -2.76 3.58 12.43
CA GLN A 183 -2.23 4.40 11.35
C GLN A 183 -1.79 5.75 11.93
N VAL A 184 -0.51 6.08 11.79
CA VAL A 184 0.06 7.36 12.23
C VAL A 184 0.65 8.08 11.04
N SER A 185 0.29 9.35 10.87
CA SER A 185 0.89 10.17 9.83
C SER A 185 1.18 11.60 10.26
N GLY A 186 2.25 12.18 9.71
CA GLY A 186 2.60 13.58 9.98
C GLY A 186 1.66 14.59 9.34
N LEU A 187 0.88 14.21 8.31
CA LEU A 187 -0.12 15.09 7.71
C LEU A 187 -1.49 14.42 7.56
N ALA A 188 -1.59 13.32 6.81
CA ALA A 188 -2.89 12.74 6.46
C ALA A 188 -2.93 11.21 6.64
N ALA A 189 -4.01 10.74 7.25
CA ALA A 189 -4.33 9.34 7.44
C ALA A 189 -5.66 9.04 6.71
N LEU A 190 -5.59 8.25 5.63
CA LEU A 190 -6.69 7.97 4.72
C LEU A 190 -7.03 6.48 4.77
N THR A 191 -8.27 6.16 5.12
CA THR A 191 -8.77 4.78 5.20
C THR A 191 -10.11 4.64 4.46
N ALA A 192 -10.32 3.61 3.64
CA ALA A 192 -11.64 3.38 3.07
C ALA A 192 -12.59 2.77 4.11
N GLU A 193 -12.15 1.71 4.78
CA GLU A 193 -12.88 0.97 5.80
C GLU A 193 -11.93 0.25 6.77
N GLY A 194 -12.46 -0.22 7.89
CA GLY A 194 -11.67 -1.01 8.83
C GLY A 194 -11.87 -0.63 10.28
N SER A 195 -11.09 -1.25 11.16
CA SER A 195 -11.14 -1.07 12.61
C SER A 195 -9.77 -0.69 13.14
N GLY A 196 -9.72 0.27 14.05
CA GLY A 196 -8.44 0.78 14.52
C GLY A 196 -8.40 2.24 14.92
N LEU A 197 -7.19 2.77 14.92
CA LEU A 197 -6.86 4.13 15.36
C LEU A 197 -6.12 4.87 14.26
N GLN A 198 -6.60 6.05 13.89
CA GLN A 198 -5.91 6.99 13.01
C GLN A 198 -5.43 8.20 13.83
N ILE A 199 -4.15 8.53 13.70
CA ILE A 199 -3.52 9.69 14.33
C ILE A 199 -2.79 10.50 13.24
N ALA A 200 -3.38 11.62 12.86
CA ALA A 200 -2.81 12.57 11.92
C ALA A 200 -3.50 13.93 12.09
N PRO A 201 -2.90 15.04 11.65
CA PRO A 201 -3.61 16.31 11.55
C PRO A 201 -4.94 16.20 10.78
N PHE A 202 -4.97 15.45 9.67
CA PHE A 202 -6.16 15.19 8.87
C PHE A 202 -6.45 13.70 8.79
N ASN A 203 -7.58 13.26 9.34
CA ASN A 203 -8.02 11.86 9.26
C ASN A 203 -9.26 11.76 8.39
N VAL A 204 -9.26 10.84 7.42
CA VAL A 204 -10.42 10.56 6.57
C VAL A 204 -10.71 9.06 6.58
N SER A 205 -11.98 8.72 6.82
CA SER A 205 -12.50 7.37 6.69
C SER A 205 -13.77 7.31 5.82
N GLY A 206 -14.08 6.15 5.25
CA GLY A 206 -15.26 5.99 4.40
C GLY A 206 -15.06 6.50 2.97
N MET A 207 -13.82 6.57 2.49
CA MET A 207 -13.52 6.93 1.10
C MET A 207 -14.04 5.85 0.14
N VAL A 208 -14.91 6.22 -0.78
CA VAL A 208 -15.29 5.35 -1.92
C VAL A 208 -14.18 5.45 -2.95
N LEU A 209 -13.31 4.44 -3.00
CA LEU A 209 -12.37 4.28 -4.10
C LEU A 209 -13.15 3.78 -5.33
N LYS A 210 -12.99 4.41 -6.49
CA LYS A 210 -13.66 3.97 -7.73
C LYS A 210 -13.17 2.57 -8.09
N GLU A 211 -14.10 1.67 -8.40
CA GLU A 211 -13.84 0.27 -8.75
C GLU A 211 -12.85 0.08 -9.92
N SER A 212 -12.66 1.09 -10.77
CA SER A 212 -11.73 1.08 -11.90
C SER A 212 -10.24 1.01 -11.52
N GLU A 213 -9.88 1.14 -10.24
CA GLU A 213 -8.49 1.20 -9.78
C GLU A 213 -8.03 0.00 -8.93
N LEU A 214 -8.90 -0.99 -8.68
CA LEU A 214 -8.62 -2.09 -7.75
C LEU A 214 -8.78 -3.44 -8.45
N LYS A 215 -7.65 -4.05 -8.82
CA LYS A 215 -7.60 -5.49 -9.10
C LYS A 215 -7.99 -6.26 -7.84
N GLU A 216 -8.73 -7.33 -8.05
CA GLU A 216 -9.20 -8.31 -7.06
C GLU A 216 -8.04 -8.84 -6.21
N ALA A 217 -7.83 -8.23 -5.04
CA ALA A 217 -7.30 -8.96 -3.90
C ALA A 217 -8.48 -9.70 -3.28
N GLU A 218 -8.29 -10.98 -2.92
CA GLU A 218 -9.21 -11.72 -2.09
C GLU A 218 -9.23 -11.05 -0.70
N ILE A 219 -10.10 -10.06 -0.59
CA ILE A 219 -10.27 -9.19 0.56
C ILE A 219 -11.25 -9.88 1.51
N SER A 220 -10.87 -9.99 2.78
CA SER A 220 -11.75 -10.49 3.84
C SER A 220 -13.09 -9.75 3.78
N PRO A 221 -14.23 -10.45 3.95
CA PRO A 221 -15.56 -9.85 3.86
C PRO A 221 -15.63 -8.58 4.71
N GLU A 222 -16.28 -7.55 4.16
CA GLU A 222 -16.53 -6.25 4.79
C GLU A 222 -16.90 -6.45 6.27
N THR A 223 -15.94 -6.26 7.16
CA THR A 223 -16.23 -6.16 8.59
C THR A 223 -16.69 -4.74 8.85
N ASP A 224 -17.84 -4.59 9.51
CA ASP A 224 -18.29 -3.36 10.16
C ASP A 224 -17.18 -2.85 11.09
N GLY A 225 -16.30 -2.06 10.50
CA GLY A 225 -15.07 -1.64 11.11
C GLY A 225 -15.31 -0.35 11.87
N VAL A 226 -14.89 -0.33 13.13
CA VAL A 226 -15.06 0.82 14.00
C VAL A 226 -13.71 1.53 14.16
N LEU A 227 -13.61 2.76 13.64
CA LEU A 227 -12.41 3.59 13.72
C LEU A 227 -12.49 4.58 14.89
N THR A 228 -11.31 4.91 15.41
CA THR A 228 -11.07 6.06 16.28
C THR A 228 -10.14 7.03 15.57
N GLN A 229 -10.46 8.32 15.58
CA GLN A 229 -9.66 9.34 14.91
C GLN A 229 -9.21 10.43 15.89
N ILE A 230 -7.92 10.76 15.86
CA ILE A 230 -7.28 11.80 16.67
C ILE A 230 -6.56 12.74 15.73
N GLY A 231 -6.97 14.01 15.68
CA GLY A 231 -6.42 14.96 14.72
C GLY A 231 -6.88 16.39 14.92
N LEU A 232 -6.53 17.27 13.99
CA LEU A 232 -7.13 18.61 13.92
C LEU A 232 -8.48 18.53 13.23
N GLU A 233 -8.56 17.76 12.14
CA GLU A 233 -9.76 17.55 11.36
C GLU A 233 -9.99 16.05 11.14
N ASN A 234 -11.19 15.59 11.50
CA ASN A 234 -11.59 14.20 11.40
C ASN A 234 -12.86 14.08 10.56
N LEU A 235 -12.81 13.35 9.46
CA LEU A 235 -13.94 13.07 8.59
C LEU A 235 -14.20 11.57 8.52
N ALA A 236 -15.43 11.17 8.78
CA ALA A 236 -15.89 9.79 8.66
C ALA A 236 -17.16 9.70 7.80
N GLY A 237 -17.03 9.13 6.61
CA GLY A 237 -18.16 8.83 5.72
C GLY A 237 -19.04 7.66 6.20
N LYS A 238 -18.58 6.88 7.18
CA LYS A 238 -19.29 5.74 7.79
C LYS A 238 -19.33 5.88 9.32
N GLU A 239 -19.59 4.80 10.05
CA GLU A 239 -19.52 4.77 11.52
C GLU A 239 -18.08 4.98 12.02
N CYS A 240 -17.93 5.73 13.11
CA CYS A 240 -16.66 5.99 13.76
C CYS A 240 -16.90 6.06 15.26
N ALA A 241 -16.31 5.16 16.06
CA ALA A 241 -16.60 5.08 17.49
C ALA A 241 -16.32 6.40 18.20
N PHE A 242 -15.17 7.01 17.91
CA PHE A 242 -14.70 8.16 18.64
C PHE A 242 -13.87 9.08 17.76
N GLN A 243 -14.13 10.38 17.83
CA GLN A 243 -13.31 11.41 17.21
C GLN A 243 -12.91 12.47 18.25
N ILE A 244 -11.65 12.86 18.24
CA ILE A 244 -11.17 14.03 18.97
C ILE A 244 -10.36 14.93 18.04
N GLY A 245 -10.75 16.20 18.00
CA GLY A 245 -10.09 17.20 17.17
C GLY A 245 -10.71 18.58 17.25
N LEU A 246 -10.21 19.53 16.46
CA LEU A 246 -10.82 20.85 16.38
C LEU A 246 -12.15 20.78 15.62
N ILE A 247 -12.15 20.04 14.52
CA ILE A 247 -13.30 19.83 13.65
C ILE A 247 -13.52 18.34 13.48
N ASN A 248 -14.73 17.88 13.78
CA ASN A 248 -15.13 16.49 13.62
C ASN A 248 -16.38 16.40 12.76
N GLN A 249 -16.40 15.49 11.81
CA GLN A 249 -17.54 15.19 10.95
C GLN A 249 -17.70 13.68 10.84
N LYS A 250 -18.93 13.20 11.03
CA LYS A 250 -19.29 11.80 10.80
C LYS A 250 -20.70 11.65 10.24
N ALA A 251 -20.90 10.59 9.46
CA ALA A 251 -22.23 10.17 9.00
C ALA A 251 -22.88 9.17 9.97
N GLY A 252 -22.10 8.24 10.54
CA GLY A 252 -22.63 7.16 11.39
C GLY A 252 -22.63 7.45 12.90
N LYS A 253 -22.84 6.39 13.69
CA LYS A 253 -22.77 6.43 15.16
C LYS A 253 -21.36 6.75 15.64
N GLY A 254 -21.24 7.32 16.84
CA GLY A 254 -19.97 7.58 17.50
C GLY A 254 -20.06 8.58 18.64
N PHE A 255 -18.93 8.99 19.21
CA PHE A 255 -18.86 10.14 20.09
C PHE A 255 -17.76 11.10 19.62
N GLN A 256 -18.00 12.39 19.67
CA GLN A 256 -17.09 13.41 19.17
C GLN A 256 -16.76 14.40 20.29
N ILE A 257 -15.48 14.76 20.41
CA ILE A 257 -15.01 15.88 21.23
C ILE A 257 -14.26 16.87 20.33
N GLY A 258 -14.72 18.12 20.29
CA GLY A 258 -14.05 19.13 19.49
C GLY A 258 -14.69 20.50 19.51
N LEU A 259 -13.99 21.50 18.96
CA LEU A 259 -14.51 22.88 18.90
C LEU A 259 -15.80 22.94 18.06
N LEU A 260 -15.84 22.17 16.97
CA LEU A 260 -17.00 21.98 16.12
C LEU A 260 -17.21 20.51 15.78
N ASN A 261 -18.40 19.98 16.07
CA ASN A 261 -18.75 18.59 15.79
C ASN A 261 -20.01 18.52 14.95
N TYR A 262 -19.90 17.86 13.80
CA TYR A 262 -21.00 17.55 12.91
C TYR A 262 -21.31 16.05 12.90
N SER A 263 -22.57 15.72 13.16
CA SER A 263 -23.11 14.35 13.14
C SER A 263 -24.39 14.33 12.32
N GLN A 264 -24.36 13.70 11.14
CA GLN A 264 -25.48 13.71 10.20
C GLN A 264 -26.75 13.07 10.78
N ASN A 265 -26.59 12.06 11.63
CA ASN A 265 -27.69 11.29 12.23
C ASN A 265 -28.03 11.73 13.67
N SER A 266 -27.49 12.85 14.15
CA SER A 266 -27.81 13.39 15.49
C SER A 266 -29.07 14.26 15.45
N PRO A 267 -29.89 14.29 16.53
CA PRO A 267 -31.00 15.23 16.66
C PRO A 267 -30.57 16.70 16.50
N ILE A 268 -29.34 17.03 16.89
CA ILE A 268 -28.74 18.34 16.70
C ILE A 268 -27.44 18.14 15.89
N PRO A 269 -27.46 18.38 14.57
CA PRO A 269 -26.32 18.02 13.72
C PRO A 269 -25.03 18.73 14.10
N TYR A 270 -25.09 19.98 14.54
CA TYR A 270 -23.92 20.76 14.93
C TYR A 270 -23.93 21.04 16.43
N LEU A 271 -22.90 20.59 17.15
CA LEU A 271 -22.70 20.92 18.55
C LEU A 271 -21.25 21.31 18.84
N PRO A 272 -21.03 22.36 19.65
CA PRO A 272 -19.71 22.68 20.18
C PRO A 272 -19.33 21.70 21.30
N LEU A 273 -18.03 21.49 21.49
CA LEU A 273 -17.40 20.67 22.53
C LEU A 273 -17.68 19.16 22.44
N ILE A 274 -18.94 18.73 22.34
CA ILE A 274 -19.34 17.32 22.29
C ILE A 274 -20.48 17.08 21.29
N ASN A 275 -20.52 15.91 20.67
CA ASN A 275 -21.68 15.41 19.91
C ASN A 275 -21.69 13.86 19.87
N TRP A 276 -22.84 13.28 19.57
CA TRP A 276 -23.07 11.84 19.49
C TRP A 276 -23.69 11.41 18.16
#